data_AF-A0A972TH15-F1
#
_entry.id   AF-A0A972TH15-F1
#
_cell.length_a   1.000
_cell.length_b   1.000
_cell.length_c   1.000
_cell.angle_alpha   90.00
_cell.angle_beta   90.00
_cell.angle_gamma   90.00
#
_symmetry.space_group_name_H-M   'P 1'
#
loop_
_entity.id
_entity.type
_entity.pdbx_description
1 polymer ?
#
loop_
_entity_poly.entity_id
_entity_poly.type
_entity_poly.pdbx_seq_one_letter_code
_entity_poly.pdbx_strand_id
1 'polypeptide(L)' 'MLSKNDYQGYLNQIVGLERKMSLVYKDCAKNTEDERIKKTCGGLSIAEERHAVMVQELAGLLTF' A
#
# COMPACT_ATOMS: atom_id res chain seq x y z
N MET A 1 -22.46 -0.62 14.02
CA MET A 1 -21.98 0.25 12.92
C MET A 1 -20.72 0.93 13.45
N LEU A 2 -19.58 0.80 12.78
CA LEU A 2 -18.35 1.47 13.22
C LEU A 2 -18.55 2.99 13.21
N SER A 3 -17.93 3.71 14.15
CA SER A 3 -18.00 5.18 14.12
C SER A 3 -17.21 5.72 12.92
N LYS A 4 -17.55 6.94 12.47
CA LYS A 4 -16.81 7.63 11.39
C LYS A 4 -15.30 7.69 11.70
N ASN A 5 -14.95 7.90 12.96
CA ASN A 5 -13.57 7.97 13.43
C ASN A 5 -12.87 6.60 13.39
N ASP A 6 -13.58 5.52 13.74
CA ASP A 6 -13.03 4.16 13.63
C ASP A 6 -12.74 3.82 12.17
N TYR A 7 -13.64 4.21 11.27
CA TYR A 7 -13.47 3.97 9.84
C TYR A 7 -12.27 4.72 9.25
N GLN A 8 -12.08 6.00 9.61
CA GLN A 8 -10.87 6.75 9.25
C GLN A 8 -9.60 6.12 9.83
N GLY A 9 -9.67 5.64 11.08
CA GLY A 9 -8.57 4.92 11.71
C GLY A 9 -8.16 3.69 10.90
N TYR A 10 -9.12 2.89 10.45
CA TYR A 10 -8.86 1.73 9.60
C TYR A 10 -8.28 2.09 8.24
N LEU A 11 -8.79 3.12 7.56
CA LEU A 11 -8.24 3.55 6.28
C LEU A 11 -6.78 3.99 6.42
N ASN A 12 -6.46 4.75 7.47
CA ASN A 12 -5.07 5.16 7.74
C ASN A 12 -4.16 3.96 8.04
N GLN A 13 -4.66 2.95 8.75
CA GLN A 13 -3.92 1.69 8.96
C GLN A 13 -3.65 0.97 7.64
N ILE A 14 -4.65 0.89 6.75
CA ILE A 14 -4.50 0.27 5.44
C ILE A 14 -3.45 1.02 4.60
N VAL A 15 -3.48 2.36 4.55
CA VAL A 15 -2.44 3.15 3.86
C VAL A 15 -1.04 2.81 4.37
N GLY A 16 -0.89 2.66 5.69
CA GLY A 16 0.39 2.26 6.30
C GLY A 16 0.83 0.85 5.90
N LEU A 17 -0.11 -0.10 5.82
CA LEU A 17 0.16 -1.48 5.41
C LEU A 17 0.60 -1.56 3.95
N GLU A 18 -0.13 -0.92 3.04
CA GLU A 18 0.19 -0.90 1.61
C GLU A 18 1.59 -0.28 1.38
N ARG A 19 1.92 0.84 2.04
CA ARG A 19 3.28 1.43 1.95
C ARG A 19 4.36 0.50 2.50
N LYS A 20 4.08 -0.21 3.60
CA LYS A 20 5.02 -1.19 4.16
C LYS A 20 5.25 -2.34 3.19
N MET A 21 4.19 -2.84 2.56
CA MET A 21 4.29 -3.91 1.56
C MET A 21 5.02 -3.45 0.29
N SER A 22 4.79 -2.21 -0.16
CA SER A 22 5.56 -1.58 -1.23
C SER A 22 7.07 -1.63 -0.95
N LEU A 23 7.50 -1.30 0.27
CA LEU A 23 8.90 -1.38 0.68
C LEU A 23 9.43 -2.83 0.71
N VAL A 24 8.64 -3.78 1.22
CA VAL A 24 9.02 -5.20 1.23
C VAL A 24 9.27 -5.72 -0.19
N TYR A 25 8.38 -5.40 -1.14
CA TYR A 25 8.57 -5.81 -2.53
C TYR A 25 9.73 -5.08 -3.21
N LYS A 26 9.96 -3.81 -2.86
CA LYS A 26 11.14 -3.07 -3.34
C LYS A 26 12.44 -3.70 -2.87
N ASP A 27 12.50 -4.13 -1.61
CA ASP A 27 13.65 -4.84 -1.05
C ASP A 27 13.81 -6.22 -1.66
N CYS A 28 12.71 -6.96 -1.91
CA CYS A 28 12.73 -8.21 -2.67
C CYS A 28 13.39 -8.01 -4.05
N ALA A 29 12.93 -7.02 -4.82
CA ALA A 29 13.43 -6.76 -6.16
C ALA A 29 14.92 -6.36 -6.15
N LYS A 30 15.37 -5.65 -5.11
CA LYS A 30 16.77 -5.25 -4.95
C LYS A 30 17.69 -6.43 -4.61
N ASN A 31 17.23 -7.37 -3.79
CA ASN A 31 18.08 -8.42 -3.23
C ASN A 31 18.03 -9.74 -4.01
N THR A 32 17.08 -9.90 -4.95
CA THR A 32 17.00 -11.11 -5.78
C THR A 32 17.88 -11.02 -7.03
N GLU A 33 18.56 -12.11 -7.36
CA GLU A 33 19.31 -12.27 -8.61
C GLU A 33 18.44 -12.78 -9.77
N ASP A 34 17.27 -13.37 -9.47
CA ASP A 34 16.33 -13.85 -10.48
C ASP A 34 15.56 -12.67 -11.10
N GLU A 35 15.81 -12.43 -12.39
CA GLU A 35 15.20 -11.34 -13.16
C GLU A 35 13.66 -11.44 -13.26
N ARG A 36 13.08 -12.65 -13.23
CA ARG A 36 11.62 -12.82 -13.20
C ARG A 36 11.07 -12.37 -11.85
N ILE A 37 11.72 -12.75 -10.76
CA ILE A 37 11.33 -12.33 -9.40
C ILE A 37 11.51 -10.81 -9.26
N LYS A 38 12.61 -10.25 -9.76
CA LYS A 38 12.87 -8.80 -9.76
C LYS A 38 11.76 -8.02 -10.44
N LYS A 39 11.34 -8.45 -11.65
CA LYS A 39 10.25 -7.82 -12.39
C LYS A 39 8.91 -7.91 -11.64
N THR A 40 8.60 -9.09 -11.10
CA THR A 40 7.35 -9.31 -10.34
C THR A 40 7.32 -8.46 -9.08
N CYS A 41 8.38 -8.51 -8.25
CA CYS A 41 8.48 -7.70 -7.03
C CYS A 41 8.46 -6.19 -7.35
N GLY A 42 9.11 -5.74 -8.43
CA GLY A 42 9.01 -4.35 -8.88
C GLY A 42 7.59 -3.95 -9.25
N GLY A 43 6.86 -4.80 -9.98
CA GLY A 43 5.45 -4.57 -10.33
C GLY A 43 4.53 -4.52 -9.10
N LEU A 44 4.73 -5.43 -8.14
CA LEU A 44 3.98 -5.45 -6.89
C LEU A 44 4.24 -4.21 -6.05
N SER A 45 5.49 -3.77 -5.91
CA SER A 45 5.81 -2.52 -5.21
C SER A 45 5.05 -1.31 -5.77
N ILE A 46 4.97 -1.19 -7.10
CA ILE A 46 4.21 -0.12 -7.76
C ILE A 46 2.70 -0.24 -7.48
N ALA A 47 2.16 -1.46 -7.49
CA ALA A 47 0.74 -1.69 -7.22
C ALA A 47 0.35 -1.30 -5.79
N GLU A 48 1.14 -1.72 -4.80
CA GLU A 48 0.94 -1.37 -3.39
C GLU A 48 1.00 0.15 -3.16
N GLU A 49 1.92 0.87 -3.83
CA GLU A 49 1.95 2.33 -3.71
C GLU A 49 0.69 2.99 -4.30
N ARG A 50 0.16 2.45 -5.41
CA ARG A 50 -1.10 2.92 -5.98
C ARG A 50 -2.28 2.65 -5.05
N HIS A 51 -2.33 1.48 -4.42
CA HIS A 51 -3.36 1.18 -3.43
C HIS A 51 -3.29 2.13 -2.24
N ALA A 52 -2.09 2.42 -1.72
CA ALA A 52 -1.91 3.39 -0.65
C ALA A 52 -2.48 4.77 -1.02
N VAL A 53 -2.22 5.25 -2.25
CA VAL A 53 -2.78 6.51 -2.75
C VAL A 53 -4.31 6.44 -2.84
N MET A 54 -4.87 5.39 -3.43
CA MET A 54 -6.33 5.24 -3.56
C MET A 54 -7.05 5.22 -2.21
N VAL A 55 -6.48 4.53 -1.21
CA VAL A 55 -7.06 4.48 0.14
C VAL A 55 -6.91 5.83 0.85
N GLN A 56 -5.80 6.54 0.62
CA GLN A 56 -5.61 7.89 1.15
C GLN A 56 -6.62 8.88 0.55
N GLU A 57 -6.89 8.80 -0.75
CA GLU A 57 -7.93 9.59 -1.42
C GLU A 57 -9.32 9.28 -0.86
N LEU A 58 -9.65 8.01 -0.67
CA LEU A 58 -10.91 7.57 -0.06
C LEU A 58 -11.07 8.13 1.36
N ALA A 59 -10.00 8.10 2.17
CA ALA A 59 -10.01 8.68 3.51
C ALA A 59 -10.31 10.19 3.48
N GLY A 60 -9.73 10.91 2.51
CA GLY A 60 -9.99 12.34 2.30
C GLY A 60 -11.45 12.62 1.94
N LEU A 61 -12.03 11.85 1.03
CA LEU A 61 -13.44 11.99 0.62
C LEU A 61 -14.43 11.78 1.77
N LEU A 62 -14.11 10.88 2.69
CA LEU A 62 -14.95 10.54 3.84
C LEU A 62 -14.77 11.48 5.04
N THR A 63 -13.86 12.46 4.95
CA THR A 63 -13.62 13.43 6.01
C THR A 63 -14.63 14.58 5.99
N PHE A 64 -15.20 14.90 4.82
CA PHE A 64 -16.36 15.79 4.68
C PHE A 64 -17.66 15.12 5.14
#